data_AF-A0A6V7LM62-F1
#
_entry.id   AF-A0A6V7LM62-F1
#
_cell.length_a   1.000
_cell.length_b   1.000
_cell.length_c   1.000
_cell.angle_alpha   90.00
_cell.angle_beta   90.00
_cell.angle_gamma   90.00
#
_symmetry.space_group_name_H-M   'P 1'
#
loop_
_entity.id
_entity.type
_entity.pdbx_description
1 polymer ?
#
loop_
_entity_poly.entity_id
_entity_poly.type
_entity_poly.pdbx_seq_one_letter_code
_entity_poly.pdbx_strand_id
1 'polypeptide(L)' 'GCLKPVKIIIPKGSLLDPSEDAAVVGGNVLTSQRVVDVVLAAFGACAASQGCMNNVTFGTEAWGYYETVAGGSGA' A
#
# COMPACT_ATOMS: atom_id res chain seq x y z
N GLY A 1 8.40 16.00 12.69
CA GLY A 1 7.73 14.70 12.49
C GLY A 1 8.76 13.61 12.25
N CYS A 2 8.37 12.35 12.38
CA CYS A 2 9.24 11.17 12.20
C CYS A 2 9.89 11.07 10.82
N LEU A 3 9.33 11.73 9.80
CA LEU A 3 9.90 11.77 8.44
C LEU A 3 10.92 12.90 8.22
N LYS A 4 11.09 13.85 9.15
CA LYS A 4 12.04 14.97 9.02
C LYS A 4 13.48 14.52 8.69
N PRO A 5 14.04 13.44 9.27
CA PRO A 5 15.39 12.97 8.93
C PRO A 5 15.44 12.07 7.69
N VAL A 6 14.31 11.74 7.06
CA VAL A 6 14.25 10.78 5.95
C VAL A 6 14.40 11.52 4.62
N LYS A 7 15.40 11.16 3.82
CA LYS A 7 15.52 11.61 2.43
C LYS A 7 14.73 10.67 1.53
N ILE A 8 13.66 11.17 0.91
CA ILE A 8 12.83 10.43 -0.04
C ILE A 8 13.34 10.68 -1.46
N ILE A 9 13.67 9.60 -2.18
CA ILE A 9 14.12 9.65 -3.58
C ILE A 9 13.17 8.77 -4.39
N ILE A 10 12.32 9.39 -5.20
CA ILE A 10 11.38 8.70 -6.08
C ILE A 10 11.73 9.07 -7.53
N PRO A 11 12.12 8.10 -8.39
CA PRO A 11 12.40 8.38 -9.79
C PRO A 11 11.12 8.81 -10.53
N LYS A 12 11.26 9.80 -11.41
CA LYS A 12 10.15 10.31 -12.22
C LYS A 12 9.60 9.24 -13.15
N GLY A 13 8.27 9.12 -13.22
CA GLY A 13 7.60 8.13 -14.06
C GLY A 13 7.68 6.70 -13.53
N SER A 14 8.17 6.51 -12.29
CA SER A 14 8.16 5.20 -11.64
C SER A 14 6.76 4.83 -11.15
N LEU A 15 6.58 3.59 -10.69
CA LEU A 15 5.33 3.15 -10.06
C LEU A 15 4.90 4.05 -8.89
N LEU A 16 5.85 4.69 -8.20
CA LEU A 16 5.60 5.59 -7.07
C LEU A 16 5.50 7.08 -7.46
N ASP A 17 5.76 7.41 -8.72
CA ASP A 17 5.56 8.74 -9.31
C ASP A 17 4.99 8.59 -10.74
N PRO A 18 3.76 8.06 -10.87
CA PRO A 18 3.14 7.83 -12.17
C PRO A 18 2.70 9.15 -12.82
N SER A 19 2.43 9.13 -14.13
CA SER A 19 1.88 10.30 -14.84
C SER A 19 0.45 10.63 -14.39
N GLU A 20 0.01 11.85 -14.64
CA GLU A 20 -1.36 12.30 -14.31
C GLU A 20 -2.46 11.47 -15.00
N ASP A 21 -2.17 10.93 -16.18
CA ASP A 21 -3.10 10.08 -16.93
C ASP A 21 -3.12 8.61 -16.46
N ALA A 22 -2.26 8.24 -15.52
CA ALA A 22 -2.15 6.86 -15.07
C ALA A 22 -3.29 6.50 -14.10
N ALA A 23 -3.88 5.32 -14.29
CA ALA A 23 -4.84 4.78 -13.34
C ALA A 23 -4.17 4.45 -12.00
N VAL A 24 -4.50 5.22 -10.96
CA VAL A 24 -3.97 5.03 -9.60
C VAL A 24 -5.04 4.60 -8.58
N VAL A 25 -6.32 4.55 -8.97
CA VAL A 25 -7.39 4.16 -8.03
C VAL A 25 -7.35 2.65 -7.75
N GLY A 26 -7.63 2.25 -6.51
CA GLY A 26 -7.74 0.84 -6.10
C GLY A 26 -6.42 0.05 -5.99
N GLY A 27 -5.34 0.46 -6.66
CA GLY A 27 -4.04 -0.23 -6.66
C GLY A 27 -3.03 0.24 -5.59
N ASN A 28 -3.29 1.37 -4.95
CA ASN A 28 -2.35 2.01 -4.00
C ASN A 28 -2.07 1.16 -2.78
N VAL A 29 -3.05 0.35 -2.37
CA VAL A 29 -2.96 -0.46 -1.17
C VAL A 29 -1.94 -1.60 -1.32
N LEU A 30 -1.93 -2.30 -2.47
CA LEU A 30 -0.92 -3.33 -2.74
C LEU A 30 0.48 -2.73 -2.89
N THR A 31 0.58 -1.62 -3.61
CA THR A 31 1.85 -0.93 -3.84
C THR A 31 2.45 -0.42 -2.53
N SER A 32 1.64 0.19 -1.66
CA SER A 32 2.08 0.64 -0.34
C SER A 32 2.52 -0.52 0.54
N GLN A 33 1.79 -1.64 0.52
CA GLN A 33 2.16 -2.84 1.29
C GLN A 33 3.52 -3.37 0.86
N ARG A 34 3.79 -3.46 -0.46
CA ARG A 34 5.11 -3.86 -0.97
C ARG A 34 6.24 -2.93 -0.54
N VAL A 35 5.99 -1.61 -0.50
CA VAL A 35 6.98 -0.65 0.00
C VAL A 35 7.27 -0.88 1.48
N VAL A 36 6.24 -1.10 2.30
CA VAL A 36 6.39 -1.40 3.73
C VAL A 36 7.17 -2.70 3.92
N ASP A 37 6.83 -3.77 3.19
CA ASP A 37 7.52 -5.06 3.28
C ASP A 37 9.03 -4.90 3.00
N VAL A 38 9.41 -4.12 1.98
CA VAL A 38 10.82 -3.85 1.64
C VAL A 38 11.52 -3.06 2.74
N VAL A 39 10.86 -2.07 3.33
CA VAL A 39 11.43 -1.30 4.45
C VAL A 39 11.65 -2.20 5.67
N LEU A 40 10.64 -2.99 6.06
CA LEU A 40 10.74 -3.91 7.20
C LEU A 40 11.85 -4.95 6.99
N ALA A 41 11.96 -5.51 5.78
CA ALA A 41 13.02 -6.43 5.42
C ALA A 41 14.41 -5.78 5.48
N ALA A 42 14.55 -4.52 5.01
CA ALA A 42 15.81 -3.80 5.04
C ALA A 42 16.32 -3.52 6.46
N PHE A 43 15.40 -3.35 7.43
CA PHE A 43 15.75 -3.16 8.84
C PHE A 43 15.75 -4.46 9.65
N GLY A 44 15.38 -5.61 9.04
CA GLY A 44 15.23 -6.89 9.76
C GLY A 44 14.25 -6.82 10.92
N ALA A 45 13.21 -5.96 10.81
CA ALA A 45 12.33 -5.64 11.93
C ALA A 45 11.30 -6.74 12.22
N CYS A 46 10.72 -7.32 11.16
CA CYS A 46 9.82 -8.47 11.20
C CYS A 46 9.69 -9.07 9.78
N ALA A 47 9.08 -10.24 9.68
CA ALA A 47 8.69 -10.82 8.40
C ALA A 47 7.54 -10.03 7.73
N ALA A 48 7.36 -10.23 6.43
CA ALA A 48 6.23 -9.65 5.71
C ALA A 48 4.89 -10.20 6.21
N SER A 49 3.90 -9.31 6.34
CA SER A 49 2.51 -9.66 6.66
C SER A 49 1.73 -10.06 5.39
N GLN A 50 0.44 -10.37 5.54
CA GLN A 50 -0.44 -10.71 4.42
C GLN A 50 -0.25 -9.72 3.27
N GLY A 51 0.17 -10.26 2.14
CA GLY A 51 0.69 -9.44 1.06
C GLY A 51 -0.36 -8.85 0.12
N CYS A 52 -1.64 -9.00 0.44
CA CYS A 52 -2.75 -8.53 -0.36
C CYS A 52 -3.71 -7.76 0.56
N MET A 53 -4.11 -6.56 0.13
CA MET A 53 -5.14 -5.78 0.79
C MET A 53 -6.45 -5.97 0.03
N ASN A 54 -6.97 -7.19 0.10
CA ASN A 54 -8.24 -7.57 -0.48
C ASN A 54 -9.40 -7.00 0.35
N ASN A 55 -10.42 -6.52 -0.35
CA ASN A 55 -11.57 -5.86 0.27
C ASN A 55 -12.86 -6.50 -0.24
N VAL A 56 -13.89 -6.53 0.61
CA VAL A 56 -15.25 -6.86 0.24
C VAL A 56 -16.00 -5.56 0.03
N THR A 57 -16.50 -5.36 -1.19
CA THR A 57 -17.23 -4.15 -1.57
C THR A 57 -18.56 -4.51 -2.21
N PHE A 58 -19.63 -3.91 -1.73
CA PHE A 58 -20.96 -4.03 -2.33
C PHE A 58 -21.77 -2.77 -2.02
N GLY A 59 -22.80 -2.50 -2.80
CA GLY A 59 -23.58 -1.28 -2.63
C GLY A 59 -24.63 -1.09 -3.70
N THR A 60 -25.26 0.07 -3.64
CA THR A 60 -26.27 0.56 -4.60
C THR A 60 -25.89 1.97 -5.03
N GLU A 61 -26.75 2.64 -5.80
CA GLU A 61 -26.59 4.06 -6.13
C GLU A 61 -26.64 4.98 -4.89
N ALA A 62 -27.27 4.55 -3.79
CA ALA A 62 -27.48 5.37 -2.61
C ALA A 62 -26.48 5.11 -1.46
N TRP A 63 -25.78 3.99 -1.46
CA TRP A 63 -24.84 3.61 -0.38
C TRP A 63 -23.81 2.58 -0.84
N GLY A 64 -22.67 2.53 -0.16
CA GLY A 64 -21.63 1.53 -0.37
C GLY A 64 -21.07 0.99 0.95
N TYR A 65 -20.74 -0.29 0.95
CA TYR A 65 -19.97 -0.97 1.98
C TYR A 65 -18.57 -1.27 1.47
N TYR A 66 -17.58 -1.07 2.34
CA TYR A 66 -16.19 -1.37 2.08
C TYR A 66 -15.58 -1.94 3.36
N GLU A 67 -15.07 -3.16 3.29
CA GLU A 67 -14.36 -3.80 4.40
C GLU A 67 -13.07 -4.42 3.90
N THR A 68 -11.99 -4.22 4.64
CA THR A 68 -10.72 -4.92 4.39
C THR A 68 -10.77 -6.31 5.02
N VAL A 69 -10.45 -7.33 4.24
CA VAL A 69 -10.39 -8.72 4.73
C VAL A 69 -9.15 -8.90 5.59
N ALA A 70 -9.32 -9.43 6.80
CA ALA A 70 -8.21 -9.70 7.70
C ALA A 70 -7.26 -10.79 7.15
N GLY A 71 -6.03 -10.77 7.63
CA GLY A 71 -5.11 -11.90 7.44
C GLY A 71 -3.86 -11.82 8.32
N GLY A 72 -2.87 -12.64 7.97
CA GLY A 72 -1.73 -12.94 8.83
C GLY A 72 -0.79 -11.76 9.05
N SER A 73 -0.24 -11.68 10.26
CA SER A 73 0.92 -10.84 10.58
C SER A 73 2.21 -11.61 10.35
N GLY A 74 3.23 -10.93 9.85
CA GLY A 74 4.60 -11.46 9.86
C GLY A 74 5.10 -11.66 11.29
N ALA A 75 5.95 -12.68 11.45
CA ALA A 75 6.64 -13.02 12.70
C ALA A 75 7.79 -12.07 13.03
#